data_AF-A0A950PYP7-F1
#
_entry.id   AF-A0A950PYP7-F1
#
_cell.length_a   1.000
_cell.length_b   1.000
_cell.length_c   1.000
_cell.angle_alpha   90.00
_cell.angle_beta   90.00
_cell.angle_gamma   90.00
#
_symmetry.space_group_name_H-M   'P 1'
#
loop_
_entity.id
_entity.type
_entity.pdbx_description
1 polymer ?
#
loop_
_entity_poly.entity_id
_entity_poly.type
_entity_poly.pdbx_seq_one_letter_code
_entity_poly.pdbx_strand_id
1 'polypeptide(L)'
;MDAALARRPVEMVSVSPELWAVLDRAANGGELNSDFTSAWANGEAFLKAADGLRGRTPAIVEWKGAQRAPGDEVVPADLRIDHVFLISCKYLSRILVNASPAYLFDRLLKGAHGLRGPDWYGAVASEEYQALYGAARSELGRSDLPDDVGDLAQADRELLRRELAGGWPTLCVDAYASLSAAVAEASAQRWRIALGSHGEREAMMWRLLRIGSAPYFVLGSSPTGPLRLRIATPWDWRQEFRLLAFEVEPEPAGQPRVAWRALVRERHSDAERVVAGHIEIRWSHGRFGAPPEAKAYLDTPHVEVPGYFPLR
;
A
#
# COMPACT_ATOMS: atom_id res chain seq x y z
N MET A 1 5.36 32.00 -0.08
CA MET A 1 5.90 30.88 -0.86
C MET A 1 7.25 31.24 -1.47
N ASP A 2 7.29 32.18 -2.42
CA ASP A 2 8.50 32.54 -3.17
C ASP A 2 9.69 32.96 -2.30
N ALA A 3 9.43 33.80 -1.28
CA ALA A 3 10.47 34.22 -0.33
C ALA A 3 11.07 33.04 0.46
N ALA A 4 10.30 32.00 0.73
CA ALA A 4 10.78 30.82 1.44
C ALA A 4 11.63 29.92 0.53
N LEU A 5 11.23 29.72 -0.72
CA LEU A 5 12.01 28.98 -1.71
C LEU A 5 13.36 29.66 -1.99
N ALA A 6 13.35 30.98 -2.18
CA ALA A 6 14.57 31.76 -2.39
C ALA A 6 15.52 31.69 -1.19
N ARG A 7 14.99 31.68 0.04
CA ARG A 7 15.80 31.61 1.27
C ARG A 7 16.50 30.26 1.44
N ARG A 8 15.94 29.16 0.91
CA ARG A 8 16.38 27.78 1.15
C ARG A 8 16.64 27.54 2.65
N PRO A 9 15.57 27.44 3.45
CA PRO A 9 15.63 27.41 4.91
C PRO A 9 16.66 26.41 5.42
N VAL A 10 17.55 26.85 6.32
CA VAL A 10 18.58 25.98 6.93
C VAL A 10 17.97 24.86 7.77
N GLU A 11 16.73 25.04 8.20
CA GLU A 11 15.93 24.06 8.92
C GLU A 11 15.58 22.86 8.02
N MET A 12 15.51 23.03 6.68
CA MET A 12 15.25 21.95 5.73
C MET A 12 16.54 21.22 5.38
N VAL A 13 16.73 20.02 5.92
CA VAL A 13 17.94 19.22 5.72
C VAL A 13 17.68 18.03 4.79
N SER A 14 18.77 17.45 4.28
CA SER A 14 18.74 16.29 3.37
C SER A 14 18.06 16.55 2.02
N VAL A 15 17.99 17.82 1.59
CA VAL A 15 17.57 18.23 0.26
C VAL A 15 18.78 18.69 -0.55
N SER A 16 19.10 17.96 -1.61
CA SER A 16 20.24 18.31 -2.47
C SER A 16 19.96 19.56 -3.33
N PRO A 17 20.99 20.24 -3.86
CA PRO A 17 20.81 21.36 -4.79
C PRO A 17 19.94 21.01 -6.01
N GLU A 18 20.03 19.77 -6.50
CA GLU A 18 19.24 19.29 -7.63
C GLU A 18 17.75 19.18 -7.27
N LEU A 19 17.43 18.71 -6.05
CA LEU A 19 16.06 18.68 -5.55
C LEU A 19 15.50 20.08 -5.34
N TRP A 20 16.30 21.04 -4.85
CA TRP A 20 15.90 22.45 -4.80
C TRP A 20 15.55 23.00 -6.18
N ALA A 21 16.35 22.68 -7.20
CA ALA A 21 16.04 23.10 -8.57
C ALA A 21 14.75 22.45 -9.12
N VAL A 22 14.41 21.22 -8.68
CA VAL A 22 13.10 20.60 -9.00
C VAL A 22 11.97 21.39 -8.35
N LEU A 23 12.10 21.78 -7.08
CA LEU A 23 11.09 22.58 -6.38
C LEU A 23 10.90 23.95 -7.03
N ASP A 24 12.00 24.62 -7.41
CA ASP A 24 11.96 25.91 -8.11
C ASP A 24 11.20 25.79 -9.45
N ARG A 25 11.42 24.71 -10.21
CA ARG A 25 10.67 24.45 -11.46
C ARG A 25 9.19 24.13 -11.20
N ALA A 26 8.90 23.35 -10.16
CA ALA A 26 7.54 22.98 -9.80
C ALA A 26 6.72 24.21 -9.38
N ALA A 27 7.32 25.15 -8.64
CA ALA A 27 6.69 26.38 -8.19
C ALA A 27 6.44 27.41 -9.32
N ASN A 28 7.31 27.46 -10.32
CA ASN A 28 7.24 28.43 -11.42
C ASN A 28 6.29 28.03 -12.57
N GLY A 29 5.19 27.34 -12.26
CA GLY A 29 4.11 27.09 -13.23
C GLY A 29 4.33 25.91 -14.19
N GLY A 30 5.25 24.99 -13.89
CA GLY A 30 5.41 23.74 -14.64
C GLY A 30 4.26 22.74 -14.41
N GLU A 31 4.38 21.55 -14.99
CA GLU A 31 3.37 20.46 -14.91
C GLU A 31 2.98 20.07 -13.47
N LEU A 32 3.85 20.34 -12.49
CA LEU A 32 3.65 20.01 -11.07
C LEU A 32 3.08 21.16 -10.23
N ASN A 33 2.69 22.30 -10.83
CA ASN A 33 2.27 23.48 -10.07
C ASN A 33 1.05 23.24 -9.16
N SER A 34 0.09 22.42 -9.61
CA SER A 34 -1.08 22.05 -8.79
C SER A 34 -0.67 21.24 -7.56
N ASP A 35 0.23 20.26 -7.75
CA ASP A 35 0.72 19.40 -6.68
C ASP A 35 1.57 20.20 -5.70
N PHE A 36 2.40 21.11 -6.22
CA PHE A 36 3.20 22.03 -5.42
C PHE A 36 2.33 22.94 -4.55
N THR A 37 1.33 23.58 -5.14
CA THR A 37 0.38 24.46 -4.41
C THR A 37 -0.38 23.67 -3.35
N SER A 38 -0.82 22.44 -3.66
CA SER A 38 -1.49 21.56 -2.71
C SER A 38 -0.57 21.16 -1.55
N ALA A 39 0.68 20.79 -1.85
CA ALA A 39 1.71 20.48 -0.86
C ALA A 39 1.99 21.67 0.07
N TRP A 40 2.13 22.87 -0.50
CA TRP A 40 2.33 24.10 0.26
C TRP A 40 1.17 24.36 1.23
N ALA A 41 -0.07 24.28 0.74
CA ALA A 41 -1.26 24.47 1.56
C ALA A 41 -1.39 23.42 2.69
N ASN A 42 -0.92 22.18 2.45
CA ASN A 42 -0.86 21.16 3.49
C ASN A 42 0.17 21.48 4.57
N GLY A 43 1.35 21.98 4.18
CA GLY A 43 2.36 22.47 5.13
C GLY A 43 1.86 23.63 5.98
N GLU A 44 1.17 24.60 5.38
CA GLU A 44 0.56 25.72 6.13
C GLU A 44 -0.54 25.26 7.10
N ALA A 45 -1.38 24.31 6.66
CA ALA A 45 -2.40 23.75 7.54
C ALA A 45 -1.76 23.02 8.72
N PHE A 46 -0.73 22.22 8.48
CA PHE A 46 -0.01 21.51 9.53
C PHE A 46 0.75 22.45 10.48
N LEU A 47 1.29 23.56 9.95
CA LEU A 47 1.90 24.61 10.77
C LEU A 47 0.90 25.19 11.77
N LYS A 48 -0.34 25.45 11.33
CA LYS A 48 -1.38 26.11 12.14
C LYS A 48 -2.12 25.14 13.07
N ALA A 49 -2.23 23.88 12.71
CA ALA A 49 -2.99 22.87 13.44
C ALA A 49 -2.57 22.74 14.91
N ALA A 50 -3.54 22.60 15.80
CA ALA A 50 -3.40 22.28 17.22
C ALA A 50 -2.71 20.90 17.41
N ASP A 51 -3.02 19.94 16.54
CA ASP A 51 -2.37 18.63 16.56
C ASP A 51 -1.03 18.63 15.79
N GLY A 52 -0.72 19.70 15.07
CA GLY A 52 0.52 19.90 14.31
C GLY A 52 1.53 20.78 15.06
N LEU A 53 2.08 21.78 14.37
CA LEU A 53 3.14 22.62 14.93
C LEU A 53 2.65 23.78 15.81
N ARG A 54 1.35 24.10 15.81
CA ARG A 54 0.76 25.19 16.64
C ARG A 54 1.42 26.56 16.42
N GLY A 55 1.77 26.86 15.18
CA GLY A 55 2.45 28.09 14.78
C GLY A 55 3.95 28.12 15.09
N ARG A 56 4.51 27.06 15.68
CA ARG A 56 5.93 27.00 16.03
C ARG A 56 6.78 26.77 14.78
N THR A 57 7.86 27.53 14.65
CA THR A 57 8.91 27.26 13.67
C THR A 57 9.67 25.99 14.06
N PRO A 58 9.79 24.99 13.16
CA PRO A 58 10.58 23.80 13.42
C PRO A 58 12.07 24.15 13.51
N ALA A 59 12.82 23.41 14.33
CA ALA A 59 14.28 23.54 14.37
C ALA A 59 14.92 22.75 13.21
N ILE A 60 14.33 21.62 12.85
CA ILE A 60 14.77 20.76 11.75
C ILE A 60 13.60 20.07 11.05
N VAL A 61 13.67 20.01 9.73
CA VAL A 61 12.77 19.27 8.83
C VAL A 61 13.64 18.38 7.95
N GLU A 62 13.56 17.07 8.18
CA GLU A 62 14.35 16.06 7.49
C GLU A 62 13.54 15.45 6.35
N TRP A 63 14.02 15.60 5.11
CA TRP A 63 13.55 14.80 3.98
C TRP A 63 14.21 13.42 4.01
N LYS A 64 13.39 12.36 4.14
CA LYS A 64 13.90 10.97 4.18
C LYS A 64 14.02 10.34 2.80
N GLY A 65 13.38 10.92 1.79
CA GLY A 65 13.43 10.41 0.41
C GLY A 65 12.88 8.99 0.26
N ALA A 66 13.15 8.37 -0.89
CA ALA A 66 12.74 7.00 -1.21
C ALA A 66 13.58 5.92 -0.50
N GLN A 67 14.02 6.18 0.73
CA GLN A 67 14.83 5.23 1.49
C GLN A 67 13.94 4.14 2.10
N ARG A 68 14.35 2.87 1.94
CA ARG A 68 13.75 1.78 2.70
C ARG A 68 14.21 1.91 4.15
N ALA A 69 13.30 2.26 5.04
CA ALA A 69 13.64 2.32 6.45
C ALA A 69 13.97 0.90 6.96
N PRO A 70 15.02 0.74 7.77
CA PRO A 70 15.34 -0.53 8.41
C PRO A 70 14.34 -0.84 9.54
N GLY A 71 13.98 -2.11 9.71
CA GLY A 71 13.16 -2.60 10.83
C GLY A 71 11.82 -3.22 10.43
N ASP A 72 11.16 -3.83 11.42
CA ASP A 72 9.94 -4.64 11.24
C ASP A 72 8.65 -3.80 11.32
N GLU A 73 8.66 -2.69 12.08
CA GLU A 73 7.55 -1.74 12.20
C GLU A 73 7.99 -0.36 11.69
N VAL A 74 7.96 -0.19 10.37
CA VAL A 74 8.31 1.09 9.75
C VAL A 74 7.09 2.00 9.68
N VAL A 75 7.14 3.13 10.40
CA VAL A 75 6.23 4.25 10.13
C VAL A 75 6.57 4.83 8.74
N PRO A 76 5.61 4.90 7.80
CA PRO A 76 5.86 5.37 6.44
C PRO A 76 6.00 6.90 6.40
N ALA A 77 7.11 7.42 6.91
CA ALA A 77 7.37 8.85 7.00
C ALA A 77 8.33 9.30 5.89
N ASP A 78 7.87 10.22 5.05
CA ASP A 78 8.65 10.90 4.01
C ASP A 78 9.37 12.13 4.60
N LEU A 79 8.74 12.79 5.57
CA LEU A 79 9.31 13.89 6.33
C LEU A 79 9.32 13.56 7.83
N ARG A 80 10.35 14.06 8.51
CA ARG A 80 10.46 14.04 9.98
C ARG A 80 10.78 15.45 10.48
N ILE A 81 9.98 15.97 11.41
CA ILE A 81 10.15 17.33 11.96
C ILE A 81 10.52 17.22 13.44
N ASP A 82 11.64 17.86 13.82
CA ASP A 82 12.18 17.90 15.18
C ASP A 82 12.28 16.54 15.85
N HIS A 83 12.37 15.49 15.04
CA HIS A 83 12.36 14.11 15.47
C HIS A 83 11.10 13.62 16.21
N VAL A 84 10.04 14.41 16.18
CA VAL A 84 8.76 14.12 16.87
C VAL A 84 7.66 13.86 15.85
N PHE A 85 7.51 14.73 14.85
CA PHE A 85 6.43 14.60 13.88
C PHE A 85 6.89 13.77 12.69
N LEU A 86 6.18 12.67 12.46
CA LEU A 86 6.37 11.79 11.32
C LEU A 86 5.28 12.08 10.30
N ILE A 87 5.65 12.43 9.08
CA ILE A 87 4.69 12.84 8.05
C ILE A 87 4.87 11.95 6.81
N SER A 88 3.78 11.31 6.42
CA SER A 88 3.62 10.63 5.14
C SER A 88 2.99 11.59 4.14
N CYS A 89 3.64 11.77 3.00
CA CYS A 89 3.17 12.56 1.88
C CYS A 89 2.42 11.65 0.90
N LYS A 90 1.10 11.81 0.76
CA LYS A 90 0.27 10.88 -0.03
C LYS A 90 -0.62 11.59 -1.05
N TYR A 91 -0.33 11.38 -2.33
CA TYR A 91 -1.04 11.98 -3.45
C TYR A 91 -1.69 10.90 -4.30
N LEU A 92 -3.03 10.92 -4.41
CA LEU A 92 -3.87 10.10 -5.30
C LEU A 92 -3.84 8.57 -5.13
N SER A 93 -2.95 8.00 -4.32
CA SER A 93 -2.88 6.55 -4.12
C SER A 93 -3.89 6.04 -3.08
N ARG A 94 -4.57 4.94 -3.37
CA ARG A 94 -5.40 4.19 -2.41
C ARG A 94 -4.66 3.00 -1.77
N ILE A 95 -3.42 2.75 -2.19
CA ILE A 95 -2.61 1.64 -1.69
C ILE A 95 -2.15 1.97 -0.28
N LEU A 96 -2.34 1.03 0.65
CA LEU A 96 -1.85 1.10 2.02
C LEU A 96 -0.62 0.22 2.23
N VAL A 97 -0.62 -0.98 1.64
CA VAL A 97 0.45 -1.97 1.81
C VAL A 97 0.87 -2.52 0.45
N ASN A 98 2.17 -2.62 0.24
CA ASN A 98 2.75 -3.47 -0.80
C ASN A 98 3.68 -4.48 -0.12
N ALA A 99 3.41 -5.77 -0.33
CA ALA A 99 4.09 -6.88 0.35
C ALA A 99 4.15 -8.12 -0.55
N SER A 100 4.95 -9.12 -0.16
CA SER A 100 4.76 -10.46 -0.73
C SER A 100 3.45 -11.08 -0.19
N PRO A 101 2.75 -11.90 -0.98
CA PRO A 101 1.52 -12.56 -0.53
C PRO A 101 1.70 -13.38 0.75
N ALA A 102 2.78 -14.17 0.88
CA ALA A 102 3.06 -14.95 2.09
C ALA A 102 3.25 -14.08 3.33
N TYR A 103 3.87 -12.90 3.18
CA TYR A 103 4.02 -11.97 4.31
C TYR A 103 2.68 -11.40 4.77
N LEU A 104 1.74 -11.18 3.84
CA LEU A 104 0.42 -10.65 4.15
C LEU A 104 -0.52 -11.74 4.70
N PHE A 105 -0.72 -12.82 3.94
CA PHE A 105 -1.76 -13.82 4.23
C PHE A 105 -1.35 -14.80 5.32
N ASP A 106 -0.11 -15.30 5.31
CA ASP A 106 0.34 -16.31 6.29
C ASP A 106 0.90 -15.65 7.56
N ARG A 107 1.68 -14.57 7.39
CA ARG A 107 2.37 -13.91 8.51
C ARG A 107 1.61 -12.71 9.09
N LEU A 108 0.45 -12.35 8.54
CA LEU A 108 -0.36 -11.20 9.00
C LEU A 108 0.43 -9.89 9.12
N LEU A 109 1.37 -9.68 8.19
CA LEU A 109 2.29 -8.53 8.19
C LEU A 109 3.14 -8.43 9.48
N LYS A 110 3.47 -9.57 10.11
CA LYS A 110 4.28 -9.64 11.34
C LYS A 110 5.75 -9.98 11.05
N GLY A 111 6.66 -9.28 11.75
CA GLY A 111 8.11 -9.53 11.74
C GLY A 111 8.81 -9.03 10.48
N ALA A 112 10.07 -9.43 10.28
CA ALA A 112 10.91 -8.89 9.22
C ALA A 112 10.31 -8.98 7.81
N HIS A 113 10.36 -7.83 7.12
CA HIS A 113 10.07 -7.66 5.70
C HIS A 113 11.20 -8.21 4.82
N GLY A 114 10.88 -8.57 3.57
CA GLY A 114 11.89 -8.89 2.55
C GLY A 114 12.41 -10.33 2.55
N LEU A 115 11.91 -11.20 3.44
CA LEU A 115 12.14 -12.64 3.30
C LEU A 115 11.52 -13.12 1.99
N ARG A 116 12.32 -13.84 1.18
CA ARG A 116 11.82 -14.46 -0.04
C ARG A 116 10.80 -15.54 0.33
N GLY A 117 9.55 -15.32 -0.05
CA GLY A 117 8.52 -16.34 -0.02
C GLY A 117 8.58 -17.23 -1.28
N PRO A 118 7.83 -18.34 -1.29
CA PRO A 118 7.66 -19.14 -2.51
C PRO A 118 6.93 -18.32 -3.60
N ASP A 119 6.96 -18.80 -4.83
CA ASP A 119 6.04 -18.31 -5.86
C ASP A 119 4.61 -18.59 -5.39
N TRP A 120 3.85 -17.52 -5.13
CA TRP A 120 2.54 -17.66 -4.49
C TRP A 120 1.56 -18.43 -5.37
N TYR A 121 1.59 -18.22 -6.69
CA TYR A 121 0.68 -18.94 -7.59
C TYR A 121 0.95 -20.43 -7.57
N GLY A 122 2.22 -20.84 -7.67
CA GLY A 122 2.61 -22.23 -7.50
C GLY A 122 2.27 -22.79 -6.11
N ALA A 123 2.33 -21.96 -5.07
CA ALA A 123 2.07 -22.41 -3.70
C ALA A 123 0.58 -22.57 -3.34
N VAL A 124 -0.34 -21.89 -4.05
CA VAL A 124 -1.77 -21.88 -3.71
C VAL A 124 -2.71 -22.39 -4.81
N ALA A 125 -2.23 -22.45 -6.06
CA ALA A 125 -3.01 -22.84 -7.23
C ALA A 125 -2.09 -23.44 -8.30
N SER A 126 -1.34 -24.50 -7.95
CA SER A 126 -0.32 -25.08 -8.82
C SER A 126 -0.89 -25.61 -10.13
N GLU A 127 -2.06 -26.25 -10.10
CA GLU A 127 -2.71 -26.83 -11.28
C GLU A 127 -3.16 -25.72 -12.25
N GLU A 128 -3.84 -24.69 -11.77
CA GLU A 128 -4.29 -23.58 -12.60
C GLU A 128 -3.12 -22.74 -13.11
N TYR A 129 -2.05 -22.62 -12.32
CA TYR A 129 -0.86 -21.88 -12.74
C TYR A 129 -0.14 -22.61 -13.89
N GLN A 130 0.00 -23.94 -13.76
CA GLN A 130 0.53 -24.80 -14.81
C GLN A 130 -0.38 -24.79 -16.06
N ALA A 131 -1.69 -24.80 -15.90
CA ALA A 131 -2.64 -24.74 -17.01
C ALA A 131 -2.53 -23.42 -17.79
N LEU A 132 -2.45 -22.28 -17.09
CA LEU A 132 -2.23 -20.97 -17.72
C LEU A 132 -0.90 -20.92 -18.46
N TYR A 133 0.16 -21.46 -17.86
CA TYR A 133 1.46 -21.56 -18.51
C TYR A 133 1.40 -22.43 -19.77
N GLY A 134 0.78 -23.60 -19.71
CA GLY A 134 0.59 -24.49 -20.86
C GLY A 134 -0.18 -23.82 -22.00
N ALA A 135 -1.25 -23.07 -21.69
CA ALA A 135 -2.01 -22.30 -22.67
C ALA A 135 -1.15 -21.21 -23.33
N ALA A 136 -0.38 -20.46 -22.54
CA ALA A 136 0.52 -19.42 -23.06
C ALA A 136 1.62 -20.02 -23.93
N ARG A 137 2.25 -21.12 -23.49
CA ARG A 137 3.30 -21.83 -24.23
C ARG A 137 2.79 -22.36 -25.57
N SER A 138 1.59 -22.95 -25.58
CA SER A 138 0.96 -23.46 -26.81
C SER A 138 0.63 -22.35 -27.80
N GLU A 139 -0.01 -21.27 -27.34
CA GLU A 139 -0.42 -20.16 -28.20
C GLU A 139 0.78 -19.43 -28.80
N LEU A 140 1.84 -19.25 -28.02
CA LEU A 140 3.08 -18.60 -28.47
C LEU A 140 3.97 -19.54 -29.31
N GLY A 141 3.60 -20.81 -29.47
CA GLY A 141 4.38 -21.80 -30.23
C GLY A 141 5.74 -22.13 -29.61
N ARG A 142 5.86 -22.06 -28.28
CA ARG A 142 7.13 -22.15 -27.54
C ARG A 142 7.45 -23.55 -27.03
N SER A 143 7.64 -24.48 -27.97
CA SER A 143 8.10 -25.83 -27.63
C SER A 143 9.53 -25.88 -27.07
N ASP A 144 10.30 -24.80 -27.24
CA ASP A 144 11.64 -24.59 -26.67
C ASP A 144 11.62 -24.37 -25.15
N LEU A 145 10.49 -23.92 -24.59
CA LEU A 145 10.33 -23.72 -23.15
C LEU A 145 10.07 -25.05 -22.42
N PRO A 146 10.46 -25.15 -21.13
CA PRO A 146 10.22 -26.35 -20.31
C PRO A 146 8.74 -26.68 -20.17
N ASP A 147 8.42 -27.94 -19.89
CA ASP A 147 7.03 -28.36 -19.73
C ASP A 147 6.41 -27.84 -18.43
N ASP A 148 7.18 -27.72 -17.35
CA ASP A 148 6.75 -27.24 -16.04
C ASP A 148 7.06 -25.75 -15.85
N VAL A 149 6.10 -24.99 -15.31
CA VAL A 149 6.26 -23.55 -15.02
C VAL A 149 7.29 -23.26 -13.92
N GLY A 150 7.48 -24.21 -13.00
CA GLY A 150 8.49 -24.16 -11.95
C GLY A 150 9.92 -24.22 -12.48
N ASP A 151 10.12 -24.81 -13.65
CA ASP A 151 11.43 -24.99 -14.30
C ASP A 151 11.86 -23.77 -15.14
N LEU A 152 11.02 -22.74 -15.25
CA LEU A 152 11.33 -21.52 -16.01
C LEU A 152 12.54 -20.77 -15.43
N ALA A 153 13.59 -20.68 -16.24
CA ALA A 153 14.76 -19.87 -15.94
C ALA A 153 14.48 -18.37 -16.15
N GLN A 154 15.39 -17.51 -15.69
CA GLN A 154 15.23 -16.05 -15.80
C GLN A 154 15.10 -15.58 -17.26
N ALA A 155 15.80 -16.23 -18.20
CA ALA A 155 15.73 -15.91 -19.62
C ALA A 155 14.34 -16.21 -20.20
N ASP A 156 13.75 -17.35 -19.81
CA ASP A 156 12.41 -17.78 -20.22
C ASP A 156 11.33 -16.83 -19.69
N ARG A 157 11.48 -16.41 -18.43
CA ARG A 157 10.58 -15.44 -17.79
C ARG A 157 10.61 -14.08 -18.48
N GLU A 158 11.80 -13.60 -18.82
CA GLU A 158 11.97 -12.32 -19.52
C GLU A 158 11.37 -12.35 -20.93
N LEU A 159 11.50 -13.48 -21.61
CA LEU A 159 10.89 -13.74 -22.89
C LEU A 159 9.35 -13.72 -22.80
N LEU A 160 8.76 -14.53 -21.93
CA LEU A 160 7.30 -14.58 -21.73
C LEU A 160 6.73 -13.20 -21.34
N ARG A 161 7.45 -12.48 -20.47
CA ARG A 161 7.10 -11.11 -20.06
C ARG A 161 6.97 -10.16 -21.27
N ARG A 162 7.88 -10.26 -22.24
CA ARG A 162 7.87 -9.44 -23.45
C ARG A 162 6.75 -9.84 -24.40
N GLU A 163 6.58 -11.13 -24.65
CA GLU A 163 5.56 -11.63 -25.59
C GLU A 163 4.14 -11.41 -25.07
N LEU A 164 3.93 -11.44 -23.76
CA LEU A 164 2.64 -11.23 -23.10
C LEU A 164 2.42 -9.78 -22.62
N ALA A 165 3.28 -8.84 -23.03
CA ALA A 165 3.15 -7.44 -22.64
C ALA A 165 1.84 -6.81 -23.15
N GLY A 166 1.38 -7.22 -24.33
CA GLY A 166 0.17 -6.70 -24.98
C GLY A 166 -1.15 -7.17 -24.38
N GLY A 167 -1.15 -8.16 -23.48
CA GLY A 167 -2.37 -8.73 -22.91
C GLY A 167 -2.33 -10.25 -22.85
N TRP A 168 -3.44 -10.84 -22.42
CA TRP A 168 -3.63 -12.29 -22.51
C TRP A 168 -4.11 -12.67 -23.92
N PRO A 169 -3.45 -13.63 -24.59
CA PRO A 169 -4.00 -14.25 -25.78
C PRO A 169 -5.33 -14.97 -25.49
N THR A 170 -6.11 -15.24 -26.52
CA THR A 170 -7.47 -15.82 -26.39
C THR A 170 -7.47 -17.12 -25.60
N LEU A 171 -6.55 -18.06 -25.89
CA LEU A 171 -6.45 -19.32 -25.16
C LEU A 171 -6.09 -19.17 -23.67
N CYS A 172 -5.52 -18.03 -23.28
CA CYS A 172 -5.12 -17.76 -21.90
C CYS A 172 -6.24 -17.13 -21.07
N VAL A 173 -7.31 -16.61 -21.68
CA VAL A 173 -8.35 -15.84 -20.96
C VAL A 173 -9.04 -16.69 -19.90
N ASP A 174 -9.54 -17.87 -20.29
CA ASP A 174 -10.27 -18.77 -19.38
C ASP A 174 -9.31 -19.37 -18.34
N ALA A 175 -8.11 -19.79 -18.76
CA ALA A 175 -7.09 -20.30 -17.85
C ALA A 175 -6.67 -19.26 -16.81
N TYR A 176 -6.59 -17.98 -17.19
CA TYR A 176 -6.28 -16.89 -16.28
C TYR A 176 -7.45 -16.58 -15.34
N ALA A 177 -8.70 -16.69 -15.81
CA ALA A 177 -9.88 -16.57 -14.97
C ALA A 177 -9.92 -17.68 -13.91
N SER A 178 -9.65 -18.93 -14.30
CA SER A 178 -9.53 -20.07 -13.38
C SER A 178 -8.43 -19.86 -12.34
N LEU A 179 -7.22 -19.46 -12.77
CA LEU A 179 -6.13 -19.13 -11.85
C LEU A 179 -6.54 -18.01 -10.88
N SER A 180 -7.19 -16.97 -11.38
CA SER A 180 -7.62 -15.83 -10.57
C SER A 180 -8.59 -16.25 -9.47
N ALA A 181 -9.57 -17.09 -9.80
CA ALA A 181 -10.54 -17.61 -8.83
C ALA A 181 -9.87 -18.53 -7.80
N ALA A 182 -9.06 -19.49 -8.24
CA ALA A 182 -8.37 -20.45 -7.37
C ALA A 182 -7.43 -19.73 -6.38
N VAL A 183 -6.63 -18.78 -6.88
CA VAL A 183 -5.71 -18.00 -6.05
C VAL A 183 -6.47 -17.14 -5.05
N ALA A 184 -7.56 -16.49 -5.45
CA ALA A 184 -8.39 -15.69 -4.55
C ALA A 184 -8.97 -16.54 -3.41
N GLU A 185 -9.59 -17.68 -3.73
CA GLU A 185 -10.18 -18.59 -2.73
C GLU A 185 -9.11 -19.12 -1.77
N ALA A 186 -8.02 -19.68 -2.30
CA ALA A 186 -6.97 -20.27 -1.48
C ALA A 186 -6.28 -19.22 -0.59
N SER A 187 -6.06 -18.00 -1.11
CA SER A 187 -5.48 -16.90 -0.33
C SER A 187 -6.42 -16.42 0.77
N ALA A 188 -7.72 -16.26 0.47
CA ALA A 188 -8.73 -15.91 1.46
C ALA A 188 -8.86 -16.99 2.56
N GLN A 189 -8.81 -18.27 2.19
CA GLN A 189 -8.83 -19.38 3.13
C GLN A 189 -7.61 -19.37 4.05
N ARG A 190 -6.39 -19.24 3.49
CA ARG A 190 -5.15 -19.15 4.29
C ARG A 190 -5.20 -17.97 5.25
N TRP A 191 -5.67 -16.83 4.79
CA TRP A 191 -5.76 -15.63 5.63
C TRP A 191 -6.77 -15.81 6.78
N ARG A 192 -7.95 -16.38 6.51
CA ARG A 192 -8.93 -16.71 7.56
C ARG A 192 -8.37 -17.65 8.62
N ILE A 193 -7.60 -18.67 8.20
CA ILE A 193 -6.92 -19.59 9.11
C ILE A 193 -5.88 -18.84 9.96
N ALA A 194 -5.03 -18.02 9.34
CA ALA A 194 -3.98 -17.28 10.03
C ALA A 194 -4.54 -16.24 11.01
N LEU A 195 -5.67 -15.61 10.69
CA LEU A 195 -6.33 -14.60 11.52
C LEU A 195 -6.85 -15.12 12.87
N GLY A 196 -6.98 -16.44 13.04
CA GLY A 196 -7.19 -17.11 14.33
C GLY A 196 -8.12 -16.38 15.30
N SER A 197 -7.51 -15.62 16.21
CA SER A 197 -8.17 -14.92 17.33
C SER A 197 -8.74 -13.53 17.00
N HIS A 198 -9.64 -13.01 17.85
CA HIS A 198 -10.15 -11.63 17.74
C HIS A 198 -9.01 -10.59 17.83
N GLY A 199 -8.03 -10.80 18.73
CA GLY A 199 -6.88 -9.91 18.86
C GLY A 199 -5.98 -9.87 17.61
N GLU A 200 -5.86 -10.98 16.89
CA GLU A 200 -5.11 -11.03 15.63
C GLU A 200 -5.83 -10.33 14.49
N ARG A 201 -7.16 -10.42 14.45
CA ARG A 201 -8.00 -9.66 13.50
C ARG A 201 -7.88 -8.16 13.74
N GLU A 202 -7.94 -7.71 14.99
CA GLU A 202 -7.75 -6.31 15.35
C GLU A 202 -6.35 -5.82 14.99
N ALA A 203 -5.32 -6.59 15.33
CA ALA A 203 -3.94 -6.25 14.98
C ALA A 203 -3.69 -6.27 13.47
N MET A 204 -4.30 -7.19 12.72
CA MET A 204 -4.20 -7.22 11.25
C MET A 204 -4.86 -6.00 10.63
N MET A 205 -6.06 -5.63 11.08
CA MET A 205 -6.74 -4.41 10.65
C MET A 205 -5.85 -3.18 10.87
N TRP A 206 -5.23 -3.04 12.04
CA TRP A 206 -4.31 -1.93 12.28
C TRP A 206 -3.11 -1.94 11.35
N ARG A 207 -2.50 -3.10 11.09
CA ARG A 207 -1.37 -3.20 10.13
C ARG A 207 -1.78 -2.83 8.70
N LEU A 208 -2.97 -3.26 8.26
CA LEU A 208 -3.53 -2.84 6.97
C LEU A 208 -3.73 -1.32 6.92
N LEU A 209 -4.35 -0.76 7.96
CA LEU A 209 -4.60 0.67 8.12
C LEU A 209 -3.36 1.48 8.55
N ARG A 210 -2.18 0.84 8.63
CA ARG A 210 -0.92 1.47 9.08
C ARG A 210 -1.01 2.16 10.45
N ILE A 211 -1.95 1.77 11.31
CA ILE A 211 -2.06 2.22 12.70
C ILE A 211 -0.95 1.52 13.50
N GLY A 212 0.09 2.27 13.83
CA GLY A 212 1.33 1.77 14.43
C GLY A 212 1.56 2.25 15.86
N SER A 213 2.70 1.89 16.42
CA SER A 213 3.08 2.21 17.80
C SER A 213 3.29 3.69 18.09
N ALA A 214 3.44 4.53 17.05
CA ALA A 214 3.53 5.98 17.16
C ALA A 214 2.49 6.67 16.26
N PRO A 215 1.90 7.79 16.70
CA PRO A 215 1.05 8.59 15.84
C PRO A 215 1.90 9.20 14.73
N TYR A 216 1.32 9.33 13.55
CA TYR A 216 1.94 10.01 12.42
C TYR A 216 0.87 10.74 11.62
N PHE A 217 1.31 11.59 10.69
CA PHE A 217 0.43 12.45 9.93
C PHE A 217 0.45 12.06 8.46
N VAL A 218 -0.70 12.14 7.81
CA VAL A 218 -0.81 12.00 6.37
C VAL A 218 -1.20 13.35 5.80
N LEU A 219 -0.32 13.91 4.98
CA LEU A 219 -0.51 15.16 4.26
C LEU A 219 -0.49 14.88 2.76
N GLY A 220 -1.49 15.37 2.03
CA GLY A 220 -1.49 15.25 0.57
C GLY A 220 -2.86 15.55 -0.03
N SER A 221 -3.24 14.80 -1.05
CA SER A 221 -4.49 15.02 -1.79
C SER A 221 -5.15 13.70 -2.20
N SER A 222 -6.47 13.71 -2.17
CA SER A 222 -7.35 12.71 -2.78
C SER A 222 -8.20 13.37 -3.88
N PRO A 223 -8.89 12.59 -4.73
CA PRO A 223 -9.85 13.13 -5.69
C PRO A 223 -10.96 13.99 -5.05
N THR A 224 -11.22 13.80 -3.76
CA THR A 224 -12.26 14.51 -2.99
C THR A 224 -11.75 15.74 -2.25
N GLY A 225 -10.44 16.02 -2.25
CA GLY A 225 -9.87 17.20 -1.58
C GLY A 225 -8.54 16.94 -0.88
N PRO A 226 -8.09 17.87 0.00
CA PRO A 226 -6.86 17.70 0.74
C PRO A 226 -6.97 16.58 1.76
N LEU A 227 -5.92 15.76 1.84
CA LEU A 227 -5.77 14.72 2.86
C LEU A 227 -4.90 15.28 3.98
N ARG A 228 -5.49 15.56 5.14
CA ARG A 228 -4.81 16.17 6.29
C ARG A 228 -5.23 15.45 7.55
N LEU A 229 -4.53 14.36 7.86
CA LEU A 229 -4.95 13.42 8.90
C LEU A 229 -3.86 13.23 9.94
N ARG A 230 -4.25 13.08 11.20
CA ARG A 230 -3.49 12.43 12.26
C ARG A 230 -3.96 10.99 12.38
N ILE A 231 -3.04 10.05 12.27
CA ILE A 231 -3.31 8.62 12.41
C ILE A 231 -3.08 8.23 13.86
N ALA A 232 -4.07 7.54 14.42
CA ALA A 232 -4.07 7.02 15.79
C ALA A 232 -2.96 6.00 16.03
N THR A 233 -2.66 5.78 17.31
CA THR A 233 -2.03 4.54 17.77
C THR A 233 -3.08 3.47 18.11
N PRO A 234 -2.70 2.19 18.26
CA PRO A 234 -3.57 1.17 18.85
C PRO A 234 -4.18 1.55 20.20
N TRP A 235 -3.44 2.30 21.02
CA TRP A 235 -3.93 2.79 22.30
C TRP A 235 -5.06 3.79 22.10
N ASP A 236 -4.82 4.86 21.35
CA ASP A 236 -5.83 5.88 21.03
C ASP A 236 -7.07 5.23 20.40
N TRP A 237 -6.84 4.30 19.46
CA TRP A 237 -7.91 3.60 18.76
C TRP A 237 -8.80 2.81 19.72
N ARG A 238 -8.22 2.08 20.69
CA ARG A 238 -8.99 1.30 21.67
C ARG A 238 -9.78 2.16 22.65
N GLN A 239 -9.36 3.41 22.89
CA GLN A 239 -10.12 4.34 23.73
C GLN A 239 -11.42 4.79 23.06
N GLU A 240 -11.43 4.92 21.74
CA GLU A 240 -12.58 5.44 20.99
C GLU A 240 -13.39 4.36 20.27
N PHE A 241 -12.78 3.22 19.93
CA PHE A 241 -13.36 2.21 19.06
C PHE A 241 -13.22 0.79 19.62
N ARG A 242 -14.01 -0.12 19.05
CA ARG A 242 -13.93 -1.56 19.26
C ARG A 242 -14.19 -2.29 17.94
N LEU A 243 -13.37 -3.30 17.63
CA LEU A 243 -13.62 -4.19 16.51
C LEU A 243 -14.72 -5.19 16.87
N LEU A 244 -15.78 -5.27 16.06
CA LEU A 244 -16.85 -6.24 16.19
C LEU A 244 -16.62 -7.47 15.32
N ALA A 245 -16.27 -7.26 14.05
CA ALA A 245 -16.03 -8.33 13.09
C ALA A 245 -14.93 -7.95 12.10
N PHE A 246 -14.23 -8.97 11.58
CA PHE A 246 -13.28 -8.84 10.49
C PHE A 246 -13.51 -10.01 9.53
N GLU A 247 -14.02 -9.71 8.36
CA GLU A 247 -14.43 -10.66 7.32
C GLU A 247 -13.43 -10.61 6.17
N VAL A 248 -13.19 -11.77 5.56
CA VAL A 248 -12.28 -11.94 4.42
C VAL A 248 -12.96 -12.86 3.43
N GLU A 249 -13.07 -12.41 2.19
CA GLU A 249 -13.77 -13.11 1.12
C GLU A 249 -12.99 -13.02 -0.19
N PRO A 250 -12.96 -14.09 -1.01
CA PRO A 250 -12.49 -13.98 -2.38
C PRO A 250 -13.46 -13.15 -3.21
N GLU A 251 -12.95 -12.38 -4.17
CA GLU A 251 -13.77 -11.50 -5.01
C GLU A 251 -13.48 -11.72 -6.51
N PRO A 252 -14.51 -11.92 -7.35
CA PRO A 252 -14.33 -12.01 -8.79
C PRO A 252 -14.04 -10.62 -9.39
N ALA A 253 -12.82 -10.39 -9.85
CA ALA A 253 -12.40 -9.07 -10.32
C ALA A 253 -11.47 -9.08 -11.55
N GLY A 254 -11.50 -10.15 -12.36
CA GLY A 254 -10.65 -10.30 -13.55
C GLY A 254 -9.14 -10.46 -13.25
N GLN A 255 -8.77 -10.50 -11.98
CA GLN A 255 -7.45 -10.85 -11.45
C GLN A 255 -7.65 -11.42 -10.04
N PRO A 256 -6.67 -12.13 -9.46
CA PRO A 256 -6.84 -12.66 -8.12
C PRO A 256 -6.99 -11.52 -7.10
N ARG A 257 -8.12 -11.51 -6.40
CA ARG A 257 -8.49 -10.45 -5.45
C ARG A 257 -9.16 -11.03 -4.21
N VAL A 258 -8.78 -10.49 -3.04
CA VAL A 258 -9.35 -10.87 -1.74
C VAL A 258 -9.86 -9.61 -1.04
N ALA A 259 -11.17 -9.52 -0.85
CA ALA A 259 -11.81 -8.45 -0.11
C ALA A 259 -11.66 -8.65 1.41
N TRP A 260 -11.61 -7.56 2.15
CA TRP A 260 -11.67 -7.56 3.61
C TRP A 260 -12.61 -6.46 4.10
N ARG A 261 -13.33 -6.74 5.20
CA ARG A 261 -14.28 -5.82 5.83
C ARG A 261 -14.15 -5.88 7.34
N ALA A 262 -14.04 -4.73 7.98
CA ALA A 262 -14.00 -4.58 9.43
C ALA A 262 -15.24 -3.81 9.89
N LEU A 263 -16.04 -4.41 10.76
CA LEU A 263 -17.13 -3.73 11.45
C LEU A 263 -16.61 -3.17 12.77
N VAL A 264 -16.67 -1.86 12.93
CA VAL A 264 -16.13 -1.13 14.07
C VAL A 264 -17.25 -0.36 14.76
N ARG A 265 -17.29 -0.43 16.10
CA ARG A 265 -18.19 0.40 16.92
C ARG A 265 -17.43 1.53 17.58
N GLU A 266 -17.99 2.73 17.50
CA GLU A 266 -17.56 3.89 18.27
C GLU A 266 -18.12 3.83 19.70
N ARG A 267 -17.27 3.96 20.70
CA ARG A 267 -17.63 3.73 22.11
C ARG A 267 -18.52 4.81 22.72
N HIS A 268 -18.42 6.04 22.23
CA HIS A 268 -19.14 7.18 22.78
C HIS A 268 -20.56 7.32 22.22
N SER A 269 -20.76 6.90 20.98
CA SER A 269 -22.03 7.05 20.25
C SER A 269 -22.74 5.72 20.02
N ASP A 270 -22.08 4.59 20.26
CA ASP A 270 -22.45 3.25 19.81
C ASP A 270 -22.67 3.13 18.28
N ALA A 271 -22.25 4.14 17.51
CA ALA A 271 -22.36 4.12 16.06
C ALA A 271 -21.46 3.04 15.47
N GLU A 272 -22.00 2.27 14.53
CA GLU A 272 -21.25 1.25 13.80
C GLU A 272 -20.82 1.77 12.43
N ARG A 273 -19.59 1.42 12.04
CA ARG A 273 -18.99 1.80 10.76
C ARG A 273 -18.32 0.59 10.14
N VAL A 274 -18.45 0.47 8.82
CA VAL A 274 -17.75 -0.55 8.04
C VAL A 274 -16.53 0.09 7.38
N VAL A 275 -15.36 -0.49 7.62
CA VAL A 275 -14.14 -0.20 6.88
C VAL A 275 -13.88 -1.35 5.94
N ALA A 276 -13.69 -1.06 4.66
CA ALA A 276 -13.49 -2.06 3.63
C ALA A 276 -12.26 -1.75 2.79
N GLY A 277 -11.70 -2.80 2.23
CA GLY A 277 -10.64 -2.75 1.24
C GLY A 277 -10.49 -4.09 0.55
N HIS A 278 -9.49 -4.17 -0.31
CA HIS A 278 -9.18 -5.41 -1.02
C HIS A 278 -7.68 -5.56 -1.23
N ILE A 279 -7.26 -6.80 -1.44
CA ILE A 279 -5.90 -7.17 -1.79
C ILE A 279 -5.89 -7.65 -3.24
N GLU A 280 -5.10 -7.02 -4.09
CA GLU A 280 -4.81 -7.55 -5.43
C GLU A 280 -3.52 -8.36 -5.38
N ILE A 281 -3.54 -9.58 -5.94
CA ILE A 281 -2.35 -10.41 -6.12
C ILE A 281 -2.00 -10.38 -7.60
N ARG A 282 -0.80 -9.90 -7.92
CA ARG A 282 -0.38 -9.70 -9.31
C ARG A 282 1.11 -9.95 -9.49
N TRP A 283 1.53 -10.34 -10.69
CA TRP A 283 2.97 -10.47 -10.99
C TRP A 283 3.69 -9.14 -10.77
N SER A 284 4.83 -9.22 -10.09
CA SER A 284 5.77 -8.10 -10.03
C SER A 284 6.46 -7.99 -11.38
N HIS A 285 6.37 -6.84 -12.05
CA HIS A 285 7.04 -6.58 -13.34
C HIS A 285 6.52 -7.39 -14.55
N GLY A 286 5.24 -7.73 -14.58
CA GLY A 286 4.60 -8.33 -15.77
C GLY A 286 4.49 -9.86 -15.72
N ARG A 287 3.62 -10.41 -16.57
CA ARG A 287 3.19 -11.83 -16.56
C ARG A 287 4.41 -12.76 -16.66
N PHE A 288 4.48 -13.74 -15.74
CA PHE A 288 5.60 -14.68 -15.58
C PHE A 288 6.98 -14.09 -15.24
N GLY A 289 7.14 -12.76 -15.21
CA GLY A 289 8.46 -12.10 -15.08
C GLY A 289 9.12 -12.26 -13.71
N ALA A 290 8.35 -12.17 -12.63
CA ALA A 290 8.82 -12.38 -11.26
C ALA A 290 7.67 -12.88 -10.36
N PRO A 291 7.97 -13.40 -9.16
CA PRO A 291 6.93 -13.81 -8.22
C PRO A 291 5.89 -12.70 -7.95
N PRO A 292 4.64 -13.07 -7.66
CA PRO A 292 3.59 -12.09 -7.44
C PRO A 292 3.81 -11.26 -6.16
N GLU A 293 3.31 -10.03 -6.20
CA GLU A 293 3.14 -9.12 -5.06
C GLU A 293 1.67 -9.06 -4.65
N ALA A 294 1.43 -8.71 -3.38
CA ALA A 294 0.12 -8.41 -2.82
C ALA A 294 0.03 -6.91 -2.50
N LYS A 295 -0.95 -6.24 -3.09
CA LYS A 295 -1.21 -4.81 -2.85
C LYS A 295 -2.55 -4.62 -2.16
N ALA A 296 -2.50 -4.07 -0.95
CA ALA A 296 -3.67 -3.74 -0.18
C ALA A 296 -4.18 -2.34 -0.53
N TYR A 297 -5.42 -2.27 -0.98
CA TYR A 297 -6.14 -1.04 -1.28
C TYR A 297 -7.18 -0.77 -0.20
N LEU A 298 -7.42 0.51 0.05
CA LEU A 298 -8.49 0.97 0.93
C LEU A 298 -9.70 1.42 0.09
N ASP A 299 -10.84 0.77 0.33
CA ASP A 299 -12.09 1.09 -0.35
C ASP A 299 -12.88 2.19 0.38
N THR A 300 -12.80 2.23 1.70
CA THR A 300 -13.40 3.31 2.51
C THR A 300 -12.67 4.64 2.32
N PRO A 301 -13.38 5.78 2.17
CA PRO A 301 -12.76 7.10 2.18
C PRO A 301 -11.93 7.33 3.44
N HIS A 302 -10.73 7.89 3.32
CA HIS A 302 -9.79 8.02 4.44
C HIS A 302 -10.38 8.80 5.63
N VAL A 303 -11.23 9.79 5.37
CA VAL A 303 -11.90 10.61 6.41
C VAL A 303 -12.96 9.84 7.21
N GLU A 304 -13.40 8.68 6.71
CA GLU A 304 -14.39 7.82 7.36
C GLU A 304 -13.74 6.68 8.16
N VAL A 305 -12.43 6.48 8.03
CA VAL A 305 -11.69 5.40 8.69
C VAL A 305 -11.54 5.70 10.20
N PRO A 306 -12.01 4.81 11.09
CA PRO A 306 -11.77 4.92 12.53
C PRO A 306 -10.27 4.98 12.86
N GLY A 307 -9.88 6.01 13.62
CA GLY A 307 -8.49 6.32 13.95
C GLY A 307 -7.77 7.22 12.95
N TYR A 308 -8.43 7.66 11.87
CA TYR A 308 -7.92 8.69 10.98
C TYR A 308 -8.64 10.01 11.31
N PHE A 309 -7.95 10.88 12.03
CA PHE A 309 -8.55 12.11 12.52
C PHE A 309 -8.16 13.29 11.63
N PRO A 310 -9.11 14.08 11.10
CA PRO A 310 -8.79 15.35 10.46
C PRO A 310 -7.94 16.23 11.38
N LEU A 311 -6.95 16.92 10.81
CA LEU A 311 -6.20 17.91 11.55
C LEU A 311 -7.14 18.98 12.11
N ARG A 312 -6.94 19.29 13.39
CA ARG A 312 -7.61 20.37 14.12
C ARG A 312 -6.65 21.52 14.33
#